data_AF-A0A066UFW4-F1
#
_entry.id   AF-A0A066UFW4-F1
#
_cell.length_a   1.000
_cell.length_b   1.000
_cell.length_c   1.000
_cell.angle_alpha   90.00
_cell.angle_beta   90.00
_cell.angle_gamma   90.00
#
_symmetry.space_group_name_H-M   'P 1'
#
loop_
_entity.id
_entity.type
_entity.pdbx_description
1 polymer ?
#
loop_
_entity_poly.entity_id
_entity_poly.type
_entity_poly.pdbx_seq_one_letter_code
_entity_poly.pdbx_strand_id
1 'polypeptide(L)' 'MNIKPLIFTPLLLPLSVLACEKPKVTGYDDVGCLHSGLAKVEQNGKYRFVHKTGELIIPVE' A
#
# COMPACT_ATOMS: atom_id res chain seq x y z
N MET A 1 -38.65 -18.88 12.28
CA MET A 1 -38.10 -17.62 12.84
C MET A 1 -36.58 -17.78 12.87
N ASN A 2 -35.90 -17.30 11.83
CA ASN A 2 -34.45 -17.42 11.69
C ASN A 2 -33.78 -16.40 12.61
N ILE A 3 -33.46 -16.83 13.83
CA ILE A 3 -32.62 -16.06 14.76
C ILE A 3 -31.18 -16.21 14.26
N LYS A 4 -30.72 -15.28 13.42
CA LYS A 4 -29.29 -15.15 13.12
C LYS A 4 -28.60 -14.83 14.44
N PRO A 5 -27.61 -15.62 14.89
CA PRO A 5 -26.90 -15.28 16.10
C PRO A 5 -26.21 -13.94 15.84
N LEU A 6 -26.44 -13.00 16.76
CA LEU A 6 -25.63 -11.81 16.94
C LEU A 6 -24.22 -12.29 17.34
N ILE A 7 -23.46 -12.83 16.39
CA ILE A 7 -22.03 -13.01 16.56
C ILE A 7 -21.46 -11.62 16.39
N PHE A 8 -21.40 -10.90 17.51
CA PHE A 8 -20.56 -9.73 17.72
C PHE A 8 -19.13 -10.24 17.54
N THR A 9 -18.66 -10.37 16.29
CA THR A 9 -17.32 -10.87 16.03
C THR A 9 -16.34 -9.94 16.75
N PRO A 10 -15.58 -10.48 17.71
CA PRO A 10 -14.82 -9.67 18.64
C PRO A 10 -13.65 -9.08 17.88
N LEU A 11 -13.52 -7.76 17.88
CA LEU A 11 -12.31 -6.96 17.69
C LEU A 11 -11.12 -7.71 17.06
N LEU A 12 -11.32 -8.30 15.88
CA LEU A 12 -10.22 -8.76 15.07
C LEU A 12 -9.81 -7.48 14.36
N LEU A 13 -8.99 -6.66 15.04
CA LEU A 13 -8.24 -5.62 14.37
C LEU A 13 -7.62 -6.33 13.17
N PRO A 14 -8.04 -6.00 11.94
CA PRO A 14 -7.53 -6.72 10.80
C PRO A 14 -6.03 -6.50 10.85
N LEU A 15 -5.24 -7.59 10.87
CA LEU A 15 -3.77 -7.54 10.96
C LEU A 15 -3.16 -6.57 9.92
N SER A 16 -3.95 -6.17 8.93
CA SER A 16 -3.71 -5.07 8.02
C SER A 16 -3.35 -3.73 8.66
N VAL A 17 -3.63 -3.43 9.93
CA VAL A 17 -3.16 -2.16 10.54
C VAL A 17 -1.63 -2.14 10.75
N LEU A 18 -1.00 -3.31 10.85
CA LEU A 18 0.47 -3.44 10.93
C LEU A 18 1.14 -3.53 9.54
N ALA A 19 0.35 -3.80 8.50
CA ALA A 19 0.87 -3.84 7.14
C ALA A 19 0.97 -2.42 6.59
N CYS A 20 2.07 -2.10 5.94
CA CYS A 20 2.20 -0.79 5.32
C CYS A 20 1.36 -0.69 4.03
N GLU A 21 0.76 0.47 3.82
CA GLU A 21 0.04 0.78 2.59
C GLU A 21 1.05 0.97 1.44
N LYS A 22 0.83 0.32 0.29
CA LYS A 22 1.68 0.44 -0.90
C LYS A 22 0.89 1.04 -2.07
N PRO A 23 1.52 1.84 -2.96
CA PRO A 23 0.85 2.35 -4.14
C PRO A 23 0.53 1.22 -5.13
N LYS A 24 -0.53 1.40 -5.92
CA LYS A 24 -0.87 0.46 -7.01
C LYS A 24 -0.03 0.79 -8.25
N VAL A 25 1.15 0.18 -8.34
CA VAL A 25 2.08 0.36 -9.47
C VAL A 25 2.58 -0.99 -9.99
N THR A 26 3.03 -0.99 -11.25
CA THR A 26 3.60 -2.17 -11.93
C THR A 26 4.91 -1.79 -12.61
N GLY A 27 5.79 -2.76 -12.86
CA GLY A 27 7.05 -2.52 -13.59
C GLY A 27 8.20 -2.00 -12.72
N TYR A 28 8.14 -2.24 -11.42
CA TYR A 28 9.18 -1.97 -10.44
C TYR A 28 9.64 -3.28 -9.81
N ASP A 29 10.93 -3.36 -9.51
CA ASP A 29 11.57 -4.51 -8.86
C ASP A 29 11.24 -4.55 -7.37
N ASP A 30 11.18 -3.37 -6.74
CA ASP A 30 10.72 -3.19 -5.35
C ASP A 30 9.81 -1.98 -5.22
N VAL A 31 8.83 -2.09 -4.31
CA VAL A 31 7.87 -1.04 -3.99
C VAL A 31 7.74 -0.92 -2.47
N GLY A 32 8.22 0.21 -1.96
CA GLY A 32 8.14 0.59 -0.56
C GLY A 32 6.74 1.05 -0.14
N CYS A 33 6.63 1.30 1.16
CA CYS A 33 5.42 1.80 1.79
C CYS A 33 5.17 3.28 1.44
N LEU A 34 3.91 3.68 1.42
CA LEU A 34 3.51 5.07 1.34
C LEU A 34 3.88 5.79 2.65
N HIS A 35 4.58 6.90 2.50
CA HIS A 35 4.84 7.88 3.54
C HIS A 35 4.52 9.27 2.98
N SER A 36 3.59 9.99 3.62
CA SER A 36 3.13 11.30 3.15
C SER A 36 2.66 11.31 1.69
N GLY A 37 2.05 10.22 1.24
CA GLY A 37 1.53 10.07 -0.14
C GLY A 37 2.57 9.70 -1.19
N LEU A 38 3.82 9.44 -0.80
CA LEU A 38 4.91 9.01 -1.69
C LEU A 38 5.44 7.64 -1.29
N ALA A 39 5.89 6.86 -2.25
CA ALA A 39 6.62 5.61 -2.01
C ALA A 39 7.90 5.58 -2.83
N LYS A 40 8.96 5.05 -2.22
CA LYS A 40 10.20 4.71 -2.91
C LYS A 40 9.97 3.45 -3.75
N VAL A 41 10.45 3.47 -4.99
CA VAL A 41 10.39 2.32 -5.91
C VAL A 41 11.76 2.07 -6.52
N GLU A 42 12.05 0.81 -6.81
CA GLU A 42 13.26 0.39 -7.53
C GLU A 42 12.90 -0.07 -8.94
N GLN A 43 13.65 0.39 -9.94
CA GLN A 43 13.53 -0.09 -11.31
C GLN A 43 14.91 -0.15 -11.96
N ASN A 44 15.30 -1.32 -12.42
CA ASN A 44 16.60 -1.57 -13.07
C ASN A 44 17.78 -1.09 -12.20
N GLY A 45 17.73 -1.35 -10.90
CA GLY A 45 18.76 -0.95 -9.92
C GLY A 45 18.81 0.55 -9.61
N LYS A 46 17.81 1.34 -10.07
CA LYS A 46 17.70 2.77 -9.77
C LYS A 46 16.48 3.04 -8.88
N TYR A 47 16.62 3.98 -7.96
CA TYR A 47 15.54 4.38 -7.05
C TYR A 47 14.81 5.63 -7.53
N ARG A 48 13.48 5.63 -7.41
CA ARG A 48 12.61 6.76 -7.74
C ARG A 48 11.51 6.91 -6.68
N PHE A 49 10.70 7.95 -6.81
CA PHE A 49 9.51 8.15 -5.98
C PHE A 49 8.25 8.21 -6.83
N VAL A 50 7.24 7.48 -6.39
CA VAL A 50 5.88 7.48 -6.97
C VAL A 50 4.90 8.05 -5.98
N HIS A 51 3.89 8.76 -6.47
CA HIS A 51 2.75 9.17 -5.69
C HIS A 51 1.81 8.00 -5.42
N LYS A 52 0.95 8.13 -4.42
CA LYS A 52 -0.12 7.16 -4.12
C LYS A 52 -1.06 6.90 -5.31
N THR A 53 -1.19 7.84 -6.25
CA THR A 53 -1.97 7.68 -7.49
C THR A 53 -1.28 6.76 -8.50
N GLY A 54 0.01 6.45 -8.31
CA GLY A 54 0.85 5.74 -9.27
C GLY A 54 1.59 6.67 -10.24
N GLU A 55 1.42 7.99 -10.11
CA GLU A 55 2.15 8.98 -10.91
C GLU A 55 3.61 9.08 -10.44
N LEU A 56 4.55 9.05 -11.38
CA LEU A 56 5.96 9.29 -11.09
C LEU A 56 6.16 10.80 -10.83
N ILE A 57 6.55 11.18 -9.61
CA ILE A 57 6.69 12.60 -9.25
C ILE A 57 8.10 13.14 -9.47
N ILE A 58 9.12 12.27 -9.48
CA ILE A 58 10.51 12.70 -9.68
C ILE A 58 11.01 12.19 -11.04
N PRO A 59 10.93 13.01 -12.11
CA PRO A 59 11.69 12.76 -13.32
C PRO A 59 13.19 12.84 -12.99
N VAL A 60 13.96 11.91 -13.54
CA VAL A 60 15.43 11.94 -13.49
C VAL A 60 15.87 12.93 -14.56
N GLU A 61 16.55 14.01 -14.17
CA GLU A 61 17.33 14.84 -15.10
C GLU A 61 18.60 14.10 -15.55
#